data_AF-A0A357G088-F1
#
_entry.id   AF-A0A357G088-F1
#
_cell.length_a   1.000
_cell.length_b   1.000
_cell.length_c   1.000
_cell.angle_alpha   90.00
_cell.angle_beta   90.00
_cell.angle_gamma   90.00
#
_symmetry.space_group_name_H-M   'P 1'
#
loop_
_entity.id
_entity.type
_entity.pdbx_description
1 polymer ?
#
loop_
_entity_poly.entity_id
_entity_poly.type
_entity_poly.pdbx_seq_one_letter_code
_entity_poly.pdbx_strand_id
1 'polypeptide(L)'
;MSLPQPAECESFGLTVHDFDAQAVAVLHCVGDLTAVSYAWQYLFRSWLPNSAYQPAHLRGFEVFVRTPEELGWETFDLYGCLPIVSL
;
A
#
# COMPACT_ATOMS: atom_id res chain seq x y z
N MET A 1 5.29 -23.49 2.54
CA MET A 1 4.46 -23.00 3.66
C MET A 1 3.02 -23.08 3.19
N SER A 2 2.12 -23.76 3.91
CA SER A 2 0.70 -23.77 3.54
C SER A 2 0.08 -22.45 3.96
N LEU A 3 -0.73 -21.82 3.10
CA LEU A 3 -1.56 -20.70 3.51
C LEU A 3 -2.65 -21.21 4.49
N PRO A 4 -3.05 -20.40 5.49
CA PRO A 4 -4.16 -20.75 6.37
C PRO A 4 -5.47 -20.86 5.56
N GLN A 5 -6.32 -21.81 5.92
CA GLN A 5 -7.63 -21.96 5.26
C GLN A 5 -8.59 -20.85 5.70
N PRO A 6 -9.55 -20.45 4.85
CA PRO A 6 -10.51 -19.39 5.18
C PRO A 6 -11.23 -19.61 6.53
N ALA A 7 -11.65 -20.85 6.82
CA ALA A 7 -12.32 -21.19 8.07
C ALA A 7 -11.44 -20.99 9.32
N GLU A 8 -10.13 -21.18 9.20
CA GLU A 8 -9.18 -20.91 10.29
C GLU A 8 -9.12 -19.39 10.56
N CYS A 9 -9.04 -18.58 9.50
CA CYS A 9 -9.02 -17.12 9.59
C CYS A 9 -10.30 -16.53 10.18
N GLU A 10 -11.47 -17.03 9.76
CA GLU A 10 -12.78 -16.54 10.23
C GLU A 10 -12.93 -16.67 11.75
N SER A 11 -12.37 -17.73 12.36
CA SER A 11 -12.40 -17.94 13.80
C SER A 11 -11.68 -16.85 14.60
N PHE A 12 -10.73 -16.15 13.96
CA PHE A 12 -9.99 -15.01 14.51
C PHE A 12 -10.53 -13.64 14.05
N GLY A 13 -11.65 -13.62 13.31
CA GLY A 13 -12.18 -12.38 12.71
C GLY A 13 -11.33 -11.84 11.56
N LEU A 14 -10.51 -12.70 10.94
CA LEU A 14 -9.67 -12.37 9.79
C LEU A 14 -10.34 -12.85 8.49
N THR A 15 -10.16 -12.10 7.42
CA THR A 15 -10.60 -12.51 6.07
C THR A 15 -9.40 -12.75 5.17
N VAL A 16 -9.54 -13.74 4.28
CA VAL A 16 -8.55 -14.02 3.23
C VAL A 16 -9.09 -13.46 1.92
N HIS A 17 -8.24 -12.73 1.20
CA HIS A 17 -8.55 -12.19 -0.11
C HIS A 17 -7.39 -12.45 -1.05
N ASP A 18 -7.69 -13.06 -2.20
CA ASP A 18 -6.80 -13.05 -3.34
C ASP A 18 -7.01 -11.78 -4.15
N PHE A 19 -5.93 -11.27 -4.73
CA PHE A 19 -5.96 -10.14 -5.64
C PHE A 19 -5.40 -10.57 -6.99
N ASP A 20 -6.11 -10.23 -8.06
CA ASP A 20 -5.58 -10.40 -9.40
C ASP A 20 -4.34 -9.52 -9.61
N ALA A 21 -3.47 -9.97 -10.52
CA ALA A 21 -2.36 -9.16 -10.99
C ALA A 21 -2.89 -7.85 -11.58
N GLN A 22 -2.39 -6.72 -11.08
CA GLN A 22 -2.87 -5.39 -11.45
C GLN A 22 -1.69 -4.42 -11.57
N ALA A 23 -1.87 -3.39 -12.39
CA ALA A 23 -0.91 -2.29 -12.45
C ALA A 23 -1.01 -1.45 -11.18
N VAL A 24 0.14 -1.13 -10.59
CA VAL A 24 0.24 -0.39 -9.33
C VAL A 24 1.27 0.73 -9.50
N ALA A 25 0.89 1.95 -9.16
CA ALA A 25 1.83 3.03 -8.91
C ALA A 25 2.46 2.81 -7.53
N VAL A 26 3.80 2.74 -7.49
CA VAL A 26 4.56 2.48 -6.27
C VAL A 26 5.39 3.70 -5.93
N LEU A 27 5.33 4.13 -4.67
CA LEU A 27 6.19 5.18 -4.15
C LEU A 27 6.91 4.68 -2.89
N HIS A 28 8.23 4.83 -2.87
CA HIS A 28 9.04 4.52 -1.70
C HIS A 28 9.10 5.74 -0.79
N CYS A 29 8.75 5.57 0.47
CA CYS A 29 8.77 6.61 1.48
C CYS A 29 9.64 6.18 2.66
N VAL A 30 10.58 7.04 3.04
CA VAL A 30 11.40 6.89 4.25
C VAL A 30 11.31 8.17 5.07
N GLY A 31 10.84 8.07 6.30
CA GLY A 31 10.67 9.24 7.17
C GLY A 31 9.55 9.07 8.20
N ASP A 32 9.13 10.16 8.83
CA ASP A 32 8.03 10.17 9.79
C ASP A 32 6.64 10.10 9.13
N LEU A 33 5.57 10.18 9.92
CA LEU A 33 4.20 10.24 9.42
C LEU A 33 3.93 11.44 8.49
N THR A 34 4.66 12.55 8.67
CA THR A 34 4.55 13.71 7.79
C THR A 34 5.12 13.39 6.40
N ALA A 35 6.24 12.69 6.33
CA ALA A 35 6.78 12.18 5.07
C ALA A 35 5.81 11.24 4.36
N VAL A 36 5.18 10.31 5.09
CA VAL A 36 4.15 9.39 4.55
C VAL A 36 2.94 10.16 4.01
N SER A 37 2.49 11.19 4.73
CA SER A 37 1.42 12.07 4.25
C SER A 37 1.82 12.78 2.96
N TYR A 38 3.01 13.36 2.89
CA TYR A 38 3.49 14.04 1.69
C TYR A 38 3.69 13.11 0.49
N ALA A 39 4.14 11.88 0.72
CA ALA A 39 4.21 10.82 -0.27
C ALA A 39 2.86 10.61 -0.97
N TRP A 40 1.78 10.45 -0.19
CA TRP A 40 0.43 10.31 -0.72
C TRP A 40 -0.08 11.60 -1.38
N GLN A 41 0.17 12.77 -0.79
CA GLN A 41 -0.22 14.04 -1.40
C GLN A 41 0.46 14.27 -2.74
N TYR A 42 1.75 13.94 -2.85
CA TYR A 42 2.49 14.00 -4.11
C TYR A 42 1.85 13.08 -5.16
N LEU A 43 1.57 11.82 -4.79
CA LEU A 43 0.96 10.86 -5.70
C LEU A 43 -0.38 11.36 -6.25
N PHE A 44 -1.27 11.84 -5.39
CA PHE A 44 -2.61 12.27 -5.78
C PHE A 44 -2.69 13.67 -6.39
N ARG A 45 -1.87 14.63 -5.94
CA ARG A 45 -1.97 16.03 -6.36
C ARG A 45 -1.00 16.41 -7.47
N SER A 46 0.08 15.65 -7.64
CA SER A 46 1.15 16.01 -8.57
C SER A 46 1.39 14.93 -9.61
N TRP A 47 1.61 13.68 -9.19
CA TRP A 47 1.95 12.61 -10.13
C TRP A 47 0.72 12.16 -10.95
N LEU A 48 -0.36 11.74 -10.29
CA LEU A 48 -1.56 11.20 -10.95
C LEU A 48 -2.12 12.13 -12.03
N PRO A 49 -2.34 13.44 -11.77
CA PRO A 49 -2.86 14.36 -12.78
C PRO A 49 -2.00 14.48 -14.06
N ASN A 50 -0.74 14.08 -14.00
CA ASN A 50 0.22 14.16 -15.10
C ASN A 50 0.66 12.78 -15.64
N SER A 51 0.09 11.68 -15.13
CA SER A 51 0.60 10.32 -15.34
C SER A 51 -0.04 9.54 -16.50
N ALA A 52 -1.12 10.06 -17.10
CA ALA A 52 -2.03 9.33 -18.01
C ALA A 52 -2.74 8.12 -17.39
N TYR A 53 -2.71 8.00 -16.05
CA TYR A 53 -3.43 6.98 -15.29
C TYR A 53 -4.44 7.61 -14.34
N GLN A 54 -5.42 6.81 -13.93
CA GLN A 54 -6.33 7.12 -12.83
C GLN A 54 -6.30 6.00 -11.78
N PRO A 55 -6.66 6.28 -10.51
CA PRO A 55 -6.83 5.23 -9.52
C PRO A 55 -7.86 4.19 -9.98
N ALA A 56 -7.53 2.91 -9.82
CA ALA A 56 -8.49 1.83 -10.04
C ALA A 56 -9.51 1.77 -8.89
N HIS A 57 -10.68 1.18 -9.13
CA HIS A 57 -11.66 0.86 -8.07
C HIS A 57 -11.20 -0.38 -7.27
N LEU A 58 -9.97 -0.36 -6.76
CA LEU A 58 -9.32 -1.43 -6.02
C LEU A 58 -8.64 -0.85 -4.77
N ARG A 59 -8.22 -1.72 -3.85
CA ARG A 59 -7.65 -1.31 -2.57
C ARG A 59 -6.19 -0.89 -2.72
N GLY A 60 -5.86 0.32 -2.27
CA GLY A 60 -4.46 0.69 -2.00
C GLY A 60 -3.96 -0.03 -0.75
N PHE A 61 -2.65 -0.24 -0.68
CA PHE A 61 -2.00 -0.85 0.48
C PHE A 61 -0.61 -0.27 0.71
N GLU A 62 -0.11 -0.43 1.93
CA GLU A 62 1.26 -0.07 2.30
C GLU A 62 2.04 -1.34 2.63
N VAL A 63 3.28 -1.41 2.16
CA VAL A 63 4.19 -2.53 2.42
C VAL A 63 5.37 -2.01 3.22
N PHE A 64 5.45 -2.40 4.49
CA PHE A 64 6.60 -2.10 5.34
C PHE A 64 7.82 -2.88 4.86
N VAL A 65 8.87 -2.17 4.45
CA VAL A 65 10.17 -2.73 4.06
C VAL A 65 10.96 -3.15 5.29
N ARG A 66 10.86 -2.33 6.34
CA ARG A 66 11.33 -2.61 7.70
C ARG A 66 10.17 -2.45 8.65
N THR A 67 10.12 -3.26 9.70
CA THR A 67 8.99 -3.18 10.63
C THR A 67 9.06 -1.87 11.42
N PRO A 68 7.93 -1.24 11.77
CA PRO A 68 7.93 -0.04 12.60
C PRO A 68 8.66 -0.24 13.95
N GLU A 69 8.61 -1.46 14.50
CA GLU A 69 9.32 -1.84 15.71
C GLU A 69 10.84 -1.74 15.57
N GLU A 70 11.40 -2.16 14.43
CA GLU A 70 12.84 -2.03 14.14
C GLU A 70 13.28 -0.57 14.04
N LEU A 71 12.35 0.33 13.70
CA LEU A 71 12.59 1.76 13.49
C LEU A 71 12.22 2.62 14.71
N GLY A 72 11.78 2.00 15.80
CA GLY A 72 11.40 2.71 17.03
C GLY A 72 10.11 3.54 16.89
N TRP A 73 9.27 3.27 15.90
CA TRP A 73 7.97 3.94 15.65
C TRP A 73 8.01 5.45 15.35
N GLU A 74 9.19 6.07 15.34
CA GLU A 74 9.34 7.48 14.97
C GLU A 74 9.46 7.67 13.45
N THR A 75 9.92 6.64 12.75
CA THR A 75 10.10 6.64 11.30
C THR A 75 9.59 5.34 10.68
N PHE A 76 9.34 5.42 9.38
CA PHE A 76 8.82 4.36 8.54
C PHE A 76 9.68 4.20 7.31
N ASP A 77 9.76 2.96 6.84
CA ASP A 77 10.34 2.59 5.56
C ASP A 77 9.31 1.72 4.86
N LEU A 78 8.55 2.30 3.95
CA LEU A 78 7.40 1.64 3.32
C LEU A 78 7.25 1.99 1.85
N TYR A 79 6.60 1.09 1.12
CA TYR A 79 6.03 1.37 -0.19
C TYR A 79 4.56 1.73 -0.04
N GLY A 80 4.15 2.87 -0.60
CA GLY A 80 2.75 3.17 -0.89
C GLY A 80 2.38 2.59 -2.25
N CYS A 81 1.38 1.71 -2.28
CA CYS A 81 0.94 1.00 -3.47
C CYS A 81 -0.49 1.41 -3.83
N LEU A 82 -0.65 2.09 -4.96
CA LEU A 82 -1.95 2.50 -5.48
C LEU A 82 -2.27 1.76 -6.78
N PRO A 83 -3.30 0.90 -6.82
CA PRO A 83 -3.81 0.35 -8.06
C PRO A 83 -4.23 1.43 -9.05
N ILE A 84 -3.84 1.27 -10.32
CA ILE A 84 -4.10 2.24 -11.39
C ILE A 84 -4.62 1.56 -12.66
N VAL A 85 -5.36 2.32 -13.45
CA VAL A 85 -5.76 1.96 -14.82
C VAL A 85 -5.43 3.12 -15.77
N SER A 86 -5.19 2.84 -17.04
CA SER A 86 -5.00 3.88 -18.05
C SER A 86 -6.26 4.72 -18.22
N LEU A 87 -6.08 6.02 -18.43
CA LEU A 87 -7.16 6.93 -18.87
C LEU A 87 -7.64 6.61 -20.30
#